data_AF-A0A0M2R4P7-F1
#
_entry.id   AF-A0A0M2R4P7-F1
#
_cell.length_a   1.000
_cell.length_b   1.000
_cell.length_c   1.000
_cell.angle_alpha   90.00
_cell.angle_beta   90.00
_cell.angle_gamma   90.00
#
_symmetry.space_group_name_H-M   'P 1'
#
loop_
_entity.id
_entity.type
_entity.pdbx_description
1 polymer ?
#
loop_
_entity_poly.entity_id
_entity_poly.type
_entity_poly.pdbx_seq_one_letter_code
_entity_poly.pdbx_strand_id
1 'polypeptide(L)'
;MSKTLHNTTVDEAKKNVSDLITYGDGDTFKLICKASSKHEGWMKSTKAMQIDGLGCVIQVTTQHYDNVSEALTFVPGCRIEEIGGDKSNGRRIVFGQSPSGAT
;
A
#
# COMPACT_ATOMS: atom_id res chain seq x y z
N MET A 1 -5.87 5.92 -25.05
CA MET A 1 -6.33 4.93 -24.06
C MET A 1 -6.21 5.55 -22.67
N SER A 2 -7.27 5.52 -21.85
CA SER A 2 -7.23 6.04 -20.48
C SER A 2 -6.78 4.93 -19.52
N LYS A 3 -5.85 5.23 -18.60
CA LYS A 3 -5.37 4.27 -17.60
C LYS A 3 -6.41 4.08 -16.49
N THR A 4 -6.66 2.84 -16.06
CA THR A 4 -7.51 2.55 -14.89
C THR A 4 -6.72 2.75 -13.60
N LEU A 5 -7.00 3.82 -12.85
CA LEU A 5 -6.22 4.22 -11.68
C LEU A 5 -6.84 3.87 -10.32
N HIS A 6 -7.99 3.20 -10.27
CA HIS A 6 -8.73 3.02 -9.00
C HIS A 6 -8.37 1.74 -8.22
N ASN A 7 -7.72 0.75 -8.84
CA ASN A 7 -7.37 -0.52 -8.21
C ASN A 7 -6.64 -0.38 -6.87
N THR A 8 -7.00 -1.23 -5.91
CA THR A 8 -6.44 -1.28 -4.55
C THR A 8 -5.89 -2.67 -4.17
N THR A 9 -6.30 -3.72 -4.87
CA THR A 9 -5.79 -5.10 -4.75
C THR A 9 -5.56 -5.72 -6.13
N VAL A 10 -4.84 -6.83 -6.18
CA VAL A 10 -4.67 -7.62 -7.41
C VAL A 10 -5.99 -8.17 -7.93
N ASP A 11 -6.87 -8.64 -7.06
CA ASP A 11 -8.18 -9.19 -7.47
C ASP A 11 -9.07 -8.14 -8.12
N GLU A 12 -9.01 -6.89 -7.64
CA GLU A 12 -9.66 -5.75 -8.30
C GLU A 12 -8.98 -5.42 -9.63
N ALA A 13 -7.65 -5.46 -9.68
CA ALA A 13 -6.89 -5.18 -10.89
C ALA A 13 -7.17 -6.19 -12.01
N LYS A 14 -7.29 -7.50 -11.71
CA LYS A 14 -7.64 -8.54 -12.69
C LYS A 14 -9.00 -8.32 -13.36
N LYS A 15 -9.96 -7.72 -12.66
CA LYS A 15 -11.27 -7.36 -13.22
C LYS A 15 -11.17 -6.20 -14.22
N ASN A 16 -10.22 -5.30 -13.98
CA ASN A 16 -10.06 -4.05 -14.71
C ASN A 16 -8.97 -4.09 -15.80
N VAL A 17 -8.09 -5.09 -15.76
CA VAL A 17 -6.95 -5.29 -16.64
C VAL A 17 -6.92 -6.77 -17.03
N SER A 18 -7.60 -7.09 -18.14
CA SER A 18 -7.90 -8.47 -18.53
C SER A 18 -6.68 -9.31 -18.91
N ASP A 19 -5.56 -8.67 -19.23
CA ASP A 19 -4.28 -9.27 -19.60
C ASP A 19 -3.26 -9.27 -18.44
N LEU A 20 -3.70 -8.98 -17.21
CA LEU A 20 -2.85 -8.98 -16.03
C LEU A 20 -2.40 -10.41 -15.67
N ILE A 21 -1.10 -10.67 -15.83
CA ILE A 21 -0.45 -11.92 -15.41
C ILE A 21 0.32 -11.67 -14.10
N THR A 22 0.13 -12.53 -13.10
CA THR A 22 0.77 -12.42 -11.78
C THR A 22 1.59 -13.66 -11.43
N TYR A 23 2.77 -13.47 -10.86
CA TYR A 23 3.58 -14.52 -10.25
C TYR A 23 3.86 -14.16 -8.78
N GLY A 24 3.60 -15.08 -7.84
CA GLY A 24 3.69 -14.83 -6.39
C GLY A 24 2.46 -14.12 -5.79
N ASP A 25 2.61 -13.58 -4.57
CA ASP A 25 1.58 -12.76 -3.90
C ASP A 25 1.64 -11.32 -4.42
N GLY A 26 0.77 -10.96 -5.37
CA GLY A 26 0.74 -9.60 -5.90
C GLY A 26 0.18 -8.55 -4.92
N ASP A 27 -0.36 -8.96 -3.77
CA ASP A 27 -0.73 -8.06 -2.68
C ASP A 27 0.39 -7.98 -1.62
N THR A 28 1.62 -8.37 -1.93
CA THR A 28 2.78 -8.25 -1.01
C THR A 28 2.88 -6.85 -0.38
N PHE A 29 2.66 -5.81 -1.18
CA PHE A 29 2.47 -4.45 -0.68
C PHE A 29 0.98 -4.19 -0.39
N LYS A 30 0.66 -3.93 0.88
CA LYS A 30 -0.70 -3.58 1.30
C LYS A 30 -0.91 -2.07 1.18
N LEU A 31 -2.03 -1.66 0.59
CA LEU A 31 -2.44 -0.26 0.55
C LEU A 31 -2.71 0.27 1.97
N ILE A 32 -2.05 1.38 2.30
CA ILE A 32 -2.21 2.12 3.57
C ILE A 32 -3.08 3.36 3.34
N CYS A 33 -2.75 4.14 2.31
CA CYS A 33 -3.51 5.34 1.96
C CYS A 33 -3.45 5.58 0.45
N LYS A 34 -4.51 6.14 -0.10
CA LYS A 34 -4.60 6.59 -1.49
C LYS A 34 -5.43 7.86 -1.56
N ALA A 35 -4.94 8.84 -2.28
CA ALA A 35 -5.69 10.03 -2.67
C ALA A 35 -5.46 10.27 -4.16
N SER A 36 -6.50 10.69 -4.88
CA SER A 36 -6.38 10.98 -6.31
C SER A 36 -7.40 12.01 -6.75
N SER A 37 -7.05 12.80 -7.75
CA SER A 37 -7.97 13.67 -8.47
C SER A 37 -7.83 13.41 -9.97
N LYS A 38 -8.93 13.00 -10.61
CA LYS A 38 -8.97 12.81 -12.06
C LYS A 38 -8.89 14.15 -12.80
N HIS A 39 -9.58 15.18 -12.27
CA HIS A 39 -9.60 16.51 -12.86
C HIS A 39 -8.21 17.15 -12.83
N GLU A 40 -7.52 17.05 -11.70
CA GLU A 40 -6.16 17.58 -11.51
C GLU A 40 -5.07 16.61 -12.02
N GLY A 41 -5.46 15.44 -12.54
CA GLY A 41 -4.54 14.49 -13.16
C GLY A 41 -3.53 13.80 -12.24
N TRP A 42 -3.75 13.74 -10.92
CA TRP A 42 -2.78 13.14 -9.99
C TRP A 42 -3.35 12.03 -9.11
N MET A 43 -2.46 11.14 -8.66
CA MET A 43 -2.71 10.11 -7.66
C MET A 43 -1.49 9.98 -6.75
N LYS A 44 -1.73 9.89 -5.45
CA LYS A 44 -0.72 9.59 -4.42
C LYS A 44 -1.14 8.31 -3.71
N SER A 45 -0.21 7.40 -3.50
CA SER A 45 -0.46 6.21 -2.69
C SER A 45 0.70 5.91 -1.77
N THR A 46 0.38 5.47 -0.56
CA THR A 46 1.31 4.87 0.38
C THR A 46 0.97 3.39 0.49
N LYS A 47 1.96 2.53 0.29
CA LYS A 47 1.84 1.09 0.52
C LYS A 47 2.94 0.63 1.45
N ALA A 48 2.71 -0.47 2.16
CA ALA A 48 3.72 -1.08 3.01
C ALA A 48 3.79 -2.59 2.76
N MET A 49 5.02 -3.11 2.76
CA MET A 49 5.31 -4.53 2.77
C MET A 49 5.90 -4.86 4.14
N GLN A 50 5.15 -5.62 4.95
CA GLN A 50 5.60 -6.06 6.26
C GLN A 50 6.57 -7.23 6.11
N ILE A 51 7.67 -7.17 6.87
CA ILE A 51 8.59 -8.29 7.09
C ILE A 51 8.42 -8.68 8.55
N ASP A 52 7.80 -9.85 8.78
CA ASP A 52 7.43 -10.29 10.12
C ASP A 52 8.64 -10.34 11.05
N GLY A 53 8.47 -9.77 12.25
CA GLY A 53 9.51 -9.66 13.27
C GLY A 53 10.56 -8.57 13.03
N LEU A 54 10.61 -7.90 11.87
CA LEU A 54 11.65 -6.93 11.52
C LEU A 54 11.13 -5.50 11.38
N GLY A 55 10.12 -5.28 10.53
CA GLY A 55 9.68 -3.93 10.18
C GLY A 55 8.86 -3.90 8.90
N CYS A 56 8.68 -2.72 8.31
CA CYS A 56 8.01 -2.57 7.01
C CYS A 56 8.88 -1.82 6.01
N VAL A 57 8.85 -2.25 4.75
CA VAL A 57 9.25 -1.39 3.63
C VAL A 57 8.05 -0.52 3.28
N ILE A 58 8.20 0.80 3.36
CA ILE A 58 7.19 1.78 3.01
C ILE A 58 7.51 2.34 1.63
N GLN A 59 6.54 2.26 0.72
CA GLN A 59 6.58 2.87 -0.60
C GLN A 59 5.62 4.05 -0.64
N VAL A 60 6.09 5.18 -1.15
CA VAL A 60 5.23 6.27 -1.60
C VAL A 60 5.37 6.42 -3.10
N THR A 61 4.23 6.50 -3.79
CA THR A 61 4.16 6.72 -5.24
C THR A 61 3.29 7.94 -5.48
N THR A 62 3.81 8.91 -6.23
CA THR A 62 3.01 9.99 -6.82
C THR A 62 3.04 9.83 -8.33
N GLN A 63 1.85 9.72 -8.93
CA GLN A 63 1.66 9.86 -10.36
C GLN A 63 1.00 11.22 -10.62
N HIS A 64 1.56 12.02 -11.52
CA HIS A 64 0.97 13.27 -11.99
C HIS A 64 1.01 13.28 -13.53
N TYR A 65 -0.16 13.11 -14.12
CA TYR A 65 -0.35 12.77 -15.52
C TYR A 65 0.44 11.50 -15.87
N ASP A 66 1.42 11.61 -16.76
CA ASP A 66 2.31 10.51 -17.17
C ASP A 66 3.66 10.50 -16.45
N ASN A 67 3.87 11.40 -15.49
CA ASN A 67 5.07 11.42 -14.67
C ASN A 67 4.86 10.61 -13.39
N VAL A 68 5.86 9.82 -13.01
CA VAL A 68 5.84 9.00 -11.80
C VAL A 68 7.07 9.36 -10.96
N SER A 69 6.84 9.53 -9.66
CA SER A 69 7.89 9.64 -8.65
C SER A 69 7.62 8.63 -7.55
N GLU A 70 8.64 7.85 -7.21
CA GLU A 70 8.58 6.85 -6.14
C GLU A 70 9.71 7.04 -5.14
N ALA A 71 9.42 6.73 -3.88
CA ALA A 71 10.43 6.59 -2.85
C ALA A 71 10.11 5.37 -1.98
N LEU A 72 11.17 4.72 -1.51
CA LEU A 72 11.13 3.56 -0.63
C LEU A 72 11.97 3.84 0.61
N THR A 73 11.49 3.40 1.75
CA THR A 73 12.27 3.38 2.99
C THR A 73 11.93 2.15 3.80
N PHE A 74 12.94 1.50 4.37
CA PHE A 74 12.71 0.47 5.38
C PHE A 74 12.61 1.12 6.75
N VAL A 75 11.54 0.82 7.47
CA VAL A 75 11.28 1.31 8.83
C VAL A 75 11.30 0.11 9.79
N PRO A 76 12.31 -0.01 10.66
CA PRO A 76 12.40 -1.11 11.60
C PRO A 76 11.35 -0.98 12.71
N GLY A 77 10.93 -2.12 13.27
CA GLY A 77 10.05 -2.19 14.43
C GLY A 77 8.61 -1.73 14.20
N CYS A 78 8.20 -1.52 12.94
CA CYS A 78 6.82 -1.20 12.59
C CYS A 78 6.08 -2.39 11.94
N ARG A 79 4.76 -2.37 12.06
CA ARG A 79 3.85 -3.38 11.50
C ARG A 79 2.60 -2.73 10.93
N ILE A 80 1.89 -3.45 10.07
CA ILE A 80 0.63 -3.05 9.47
C ILE A 80 -0.51 -3.54 10.35
N GLU A 81 -1.51 -2.68 10.58
CA GLU A 81 -2.74 -3.02 11.28
C GLU A 81 -3.96 -2.53 10.53
N GLU A 82 -5.09 -3.23 10.71
CA GLU A 82 -6.41 -2.74 10.28
C GLU A 82 -6.91 -1.67 11.25
N ILE A 83 -7.52 -0.61 10.70
CA ILE A 83 -8.01 0.51 11.50
C ILE A 83 -9.27 0.05 12.27
N GLY A 84 -9.18 0.03 13.60
CA GLY A 84 -10.26 -0.48 14.46
C GLY A 84 -10.46 -1.99 14.38
N GLY A 85 -9.49 -2.74 13.85
CA GLY A 85 -9.62 -4.20 13.65
C GLY A 85 -10.57 -4.59 12.52
N ASP A 86 -10.90 -3.65 11.62
CA ASP A 86 -11.77 -3.89 10.49
C ASP A 86 -11.09 -3.43 9.18
N LYS A 87 -10.89 -4.39 8.28
CA LYS A 87 -10.36 -4.19 6.93
C LYS A 87 -11.08 -3.11 6.12
N SER A 88 -12.37 -2.90 6.35
CA SER A 88 -13.19 -1.91 5.62
C SER A 88 -12.75 -0.47 5.90
N ASN A 89 -12.18 -0.23 7.09
CA ASN A 89 -11.64 1.07 7.49
C ASN A 89 -10.25 1.34 6.90
N GLY A 90 -9.65 0.37 6.22
CA GLY A 90 -8.30 0.44 5.70
C GLY A 90 -7.24 0.03 6.73
N ARG A 91 -6.00 0.47 6.48
CA ARG A 91 -4.83 0.02 7.24
C ARG A 91 -4.00 1.21 7.70
N ARG A 92 -3.25 1.03 8.78
CA ARG A 92 -2.26 1.99 9.27
C ARG A 92 -0.95 1.28 9.60
N ILE A 93 0.12 2.06 9.68
CA ILE A 93 1.42 1.60 10.17
C ILE A 93 1.52 2.03 11.63
N VAL A 94 1.92 1.10 12.49
CA VAL A 94 2.21 1.38 13.90
C VAL A 94 3.60 0.88 14.25
N PHE A 95 4.24 1.49 15.24
CA PHE A 95 5.39 0.87 15.90
C PHE A 95 4.89 -0.25 16.81
N GLY A 96 5.65 -1.35 16.89
CA GLY A 96 5.44 -2.36 17.91
C GLY A 96 5.49 -1.68 19.28
N GLN A 97 4.50 -1.91 20.13
CA GLN A 97 4.72 -1.66 21.55
C GLN A 97 5.83 -2.63 21.98
N SER A 98 6.80 -2.15 22.78
CA SER A 98 7.62 -3.06 23.56
C SER A 98 6.70 -4.10 24.19
N PRO A 99 7.05 -5.40 24.19
CA PRO A 99 6.23 -6.40 24.86
C PRO A 99 5.92 -5.88 26.26
N SER A 100 4.63 -5.69 26.56
CA SER A 100 4.18 -5.35 27.90
C SER A 100 4.49 -6.56 28.79
N GLY A 101 5.71 -6.60 29.35
CA GLY A 101 6.15 -7.70 30.20
C GLY A 101 7.64 -8.07 30.19
N ALA A 102 8.54 -7.30 29.54
CA ALA A 102 9.97 -7.46 29.80
C ALA A 102 10.35 -6.65 31.06
N THR A 103 10.06 -7.23 32.23
CA THR A 103 10.72 -6.89 33.50
C THR A 103 12.08 -7.56 33.58
#